data_AF-A0A3N4N2F9-F1
#
_entry.id   AF-A0A3N4N2F9-F1
#
_cell.length_a   1.000
_cell.length_b   1.000
_cell.length_c   1.000
_cell.angle_alpha   90.00
_cell.angle_beta   90.00
_cell.angle_gamma   90.00
#
_symmetry.space_group_name_H-M   'P 1'
#
loop_
_entity.id
_entity.type
_entity.pdbx_description
1 polymer ?
#
loop_
_entity_poly.entity_id
_entity_poly.type
_entity_poly.pdbx_seq_one_letter_code
_entity_poly.pdbx_strand_id
1 'polypeptide(L)' 'MYRNDKVIRRYSEPFKLKILAELTTGKHTKSELCKLYSIAPTTVNEWIK' A
#
# COMPACT_ATOMS: atom_id res chain seq x y z
N MET A 1 7.79 -21.71 18.57
CA MET A 1 7.98 -20.42 17.88
C MET A 1 6.78 -20.18 16.98
N TYR A 2 5.89 -19.26 17.35
CA TYR A 2 4.77 -18.88 16.49
C TYR A 2 5.36 -18.17 15.27
N ARG A 3 5.52 -18.92 14.16
CA ARG A 3 5.88 -18.33 12.88
C ARG A 3 4.70 -17.47 12.51
N ASN A 4 4.89 -16.17 12.64
CA ASN A 4 3.94 -15.17 12.25
C ASN A 4 3.93 -15.14 10.71
N ASP A 5 3.42 -16.21 10.10
CA ASP A 5 2.96 -16.31 8.72
C ASP A 5 1.71 -15.43 8.57
N LYS A 6 1.78 -14.18 9.05
CA LYS A 6 0.94 -13.14 8.51
C LYS A 6 1.39 -13.07 7.06
N VAL A 7 0.58 -13.64 6.18
CA VAL A 7 0.57 -13.37 4.75
C VAL A 7 0.22 -11.88 4.62
N ILE A 8 1.17 -11.02 4.99
CA ILE A 8 1.17 -9.63 4.58
C ILE A 8 1.32 -9.77 3.08
N ARG A 9 0.23 -9.55 2.32
CA ARG A 9 0.26 -9.52 0.86
C ARG A 9 1.57 -8.86 0.46
N ARG A 10 2.51 -9.64 -0.09
CA ARG A 10 3.87 -9.19 -0.34
C ARG A 10 3.77 -8.29 -1.57
N TYR A 11 3.42 -7.03 -1.35
CA TYR A 11 3.43 -6.05 -2.41
C TYR A 11 4.87 -5.86 -2.85
N SER A 12 5.14 -6.11 -4.13
CA SER A 12 6.47 -5.92 -4.70
C SER A 12 6.90 -4.46 -4.48
N GLU A 13 8.18 -4.23 -4.22
CA GLU A 13 8.76 -2.90 -4.13
C GLU A 13 8.37 -1.96 -5.29
N PRO A 14 8.39 -2.38 -6.58
CA PRO A 14 7.95 -1.51 -7.68
C PRO A 14 6.47 -1.11 -7.56
N PHE A 15 5.62 -1.98 -6.99
CA PHE A 15 4.21 -1.67 -6.78
C PHE A 15 4.03 -0.64 -5.67
N LYS A 16 4.78 -0.76 -4.56
CA LYS A 16 4.77 0.24 -3.50
C LYS A 16 5.20 1.62 -4.01
N LEU A 17 6.28 1.66 -4.79
CA LEU A 17 6.80 2.89 -5.39
C LEU A 17 5.78 3.52 -6.34
N LYS A 18 5.08 2.72 -7.15
CA LYS A 18 4.02 3.22 -8.04
C LYS A 18 2.88 3.89 -7.25
N ILE A 19 2.43 3.28 -6.15
CA ILE A 19 1.36 3.83 -5.31
C ILE A 19 1.81 5.10 -4.60
N LEU A 20 3.04 5.13 -4.07
CA LEU A 20 3.61 6.33 -3.45
C LEU A 20 3.76 7.47 -4.48
N ALA A 21 4.22 7.18 -5.69
CA ALA A 21 4.34 8.17 -6.75
C ALA A 21 2.98 8.76 -7.15
N GLU A 22 1.94 7.94 -7.29
CA GLU A 22 0.57 8.40 -7.58
C GLU A 22 0.01 9.25 -6.44
N LEU A 23 0.30 8.88 -5.18
CA LEU A 23 -0.07 9.64 -3.99
C LEU A 23 0.64 11.00 -3.96
N THR A 24 1.95 11.04 -4.24
CA THR A 24 2.77 12.27 -4.29
C THR A 24 2.37 13.17 -5.46
N THR A 25 1.95 12.59 -6.58
CA THR A 25 1.46 13.34 -7.74
C THR A 25 0.14 14.07 -7.43
N GLY A 26 -0.57 13.68 -6.36
CA GLY A 26 -1.81 14.32 -5.93
C GLY A 26 -3.01 14.04 -6.86
N LYS A 27 -2.85 13.11 -7.81
CA LYS A 27 -3.93 12.69 -8.73
C LYS A 27 -5.05 11.95 -8.02
N HIS A 28 -4.71 11.18 -7.00
CA HIS A 28 -5.67 10.34 -6.28
C HIS A 28 -5.45 10.44 -4.77
N THR A 29 -6.55 10.54 -4.04
CA THR A 29 -6.50 10.48 -2.57
C THR A 29 -6.19 9.06 -2.09
N LYS A 30 -5.65 8.93 -0.87
CA LYS A 30 -5.32 7.64 -0.25
C LYS A 30 -6.51 6.65 -0.27
N SER A 31 -7.73 7.16 -0.13
CA SER A 31 -8.97 6.39 -0.15
C SER A 31 -9.32 5.88 -1.56
N GLU A 32 -9.11 6.71 -2.59
CA GLU A 32 -9.30 6.31 -3.99
C GLU A 32 -8.28 5.26 -4.42
N LEU A 33 -6.99 5.43 -4.09
CA LEU A 33 -5.96 4.43 -4.37
C LEU A 33 -6.24 3.10 -3.66
N CYS A 34 -6.67 3.18 -2.40
CA CYS A 34 -7.09 2.04 -1.59
C CYS A 34 -8.23 1.25 -2.27
N LYS A 35 -9.23 1.94 -2.83
CA LYS A 35 -10.32 1.31 -3.60
C LYS A 35 -9.84 0.76 -4.95
N LEU A 36 -9.10 1.56 -5.72
CA LEU A 36 -8.68 1.24 -7.09
C LEU A 36 -7.75 0.03 -7.14
N TYR A 37 -6.85 -0.08 -6.17
CA TYR A 37 -5.89 -1.18 -6.09
C TYR A 37 -6.29 -2.26 -5.06
N SER A 38 -7.46 -2.14 -4.42
CA SER A 38 -7.92 -3.03 -3.35
C SER A 38 -6.86 -3.25 -2.25
N ILE A 39 -6.15 -2.17 -1.90
CA ILE A 39 -5.12 -2.14 -0.86
C ILE A 39 -5.78 -1.66 0.42
N ALA A 40 -5.47 -2.26 1.58
CA ALA A 40 -5.98 -1.74 2.84
C ALA A 40 -5.39 -0.35 3.15
N PRO A 41 -6.18 0.59 3.69
CA PRO A 41 -5.68 1.93 4.04
C PRO A 41 -4.60 1.86 5.13
N THR A 42 -4.63 0.82 5.97
CA THR A 42 -3.60 0.49 6.96
C THR A 42 -2.26 0.16 6.31
N THR A 43 -2.25 -0.60 5.22
CA THR A 43 -1.04 -0.93 4.47
C THR A 43 -0.41 0.30 3.83
N VAL A 44 -1.21 1.19 3.24
CA VAL A 44 -0.68 2.46 2.71
C VAL A 44 -0.15 3.34 3.84
N ASN A 45 -0.73 3.26 5.04
CA ASN A 45 -0.19 3.94 6.22
C ASN A 45 1.17 3.40 6.67
N GLU A 46 1.38 2.08 6.58
CA GLU A 46 2.68 1.47 6.84
C GLU A 46 3.75 1.87 5.81
N TRP A 47 3.36 2.28 4.60
CA TRP A 47 4.31 2.73 3.56
C TRP A 47 4.67 4.22 3.65
N ILE A 48 3.86 5.03 4.32
CA ILE A 48 4.07 6.48 4.48
C ILE A 48 4.89 6.81 5.75
N LYS A 49 5.07 5.85 6.66
CA LYS A 49 5.82 6.03 7.90
C LYS A 49 7.33 6.10 7.64
#